data_AF-A0A3M1YQJ0-F1
#
_entry.id   AF-A0A3M1YQJ0-F1
#
_cell.length_a   1.000
_cell.length_b   1.000
_cell.length_c   1.000
_cell.angle_alpha   90.00
_cell.angle_beta   90.00
_cell.angle_gamma   90.00
#
_symmetry.space_group_name_H-M   'P 1'
#
loop_
_entity.id
_entity.type
_entity.pdbx_description
1 polymer ?
#
loop_
_entity_poly.entity_id
_entity_poly.type
_entity_poly.pdbx_seq_one_letter_code
_entity_poly.pdbx_strand_id
1 'polypeptide(L)'
;MKTKIVLWGTNDADERILIALALRTQDNKVDIWTFPEKVVTDEFYKQMMREWRDGGEVAFPEENQHVERELSVTESLLPDHIKTEKGDLIQRAQTEWHFIVLSAKLHQAYQSELDEIREKIDALEAFSQDAWDELKSFWDKLQSQVRERNLFRDHADTLRDKTNALFSKMKELRSKLDDEFKSRSEAHYNTFMAALADIEEKIKSETKLAPIFEELKKLQREYRNIKFTREHRTKVWNRIDAAFKAAKTKRFGSPEGSRTSALERLKRRYDGLIAAIEKMEKSIARDRDDLEFQKRKIERTDGQLEAQIRQAKILMIEERVRSKEDKLKEMNLTKAELERKMEAQKKREAKRAEQEAREAAKAAAKAKIAEEIKTPPPTTPQPDAQPEPAEQPAPAEAPADDTEAAKAEPAEAPKESVLEAAGTLLGESLADVVDTVKAVAEVVSDKIEASVEELKKDLEETVEEVKEALQSEEEE
;
A
#
# COMPACT_ATOMS: atom_id res chain seq x y z
N MET A 1 -20.58 0.40 48.97
CA MET A 1 -20.24 1.49 49.91
C MET A 1 -21.56 2.01 50.49
N LYS A 2 -21.63 2.39 51.77
CA LYS A 2 -22.87 2.94 52.36
C LYS A 2 -22.82 4.46 52.33
N THR A 3 -23.90 5.11 51.91
CA THR A 3 -24.03 6.58 51.82
C THR A 3 -24.58 7.24 53.10
N LYS A 4 -24.93 6.45 54.12
CA LYS A 4 -25.40 6.92 55.43
C LYS A 4 -24.62 6.25 56.56
N ILE A 5 -24.32 7.00 57.63
CA ILE A 5 -23.58 6.54 58.81
C ILE A 5 -24.21 7.11 60.09
N VAL A 6 -24.23 6.32 61.16
CA VAL A 6 -24.69 6.72 62.50
C VAL A 6 -23.64 6.29 63.53
N LEU A 7 -23.26 7.20 64.43
CA LEU A 7 -22.24 7.00 65.45
C LEU A 7 -22.40 7.97 66.63
N TRP A 8 -21.69 7.72 67.72
CA TRP A 8 -21.64 8.60 68.90
C TRP A 8 -20.38 9.48 68.88
N GLY A 9 -20.49 10.68 69.44
CA GLY A 9 -19.39 11.62 69.65
C GLY A 9 -19.67 12.59 70.81
N THR A 10 -18.84 13.62 70.93
CA THR A 10 -19.02 14.73 71.89
C THR A 10 -18.95 16.09 71.21
N ASN A 11 -19.57 17.09 71.83
CA ASN A 11 -19.49 18.50 71.44
C ASN A 11 -18.38 19.24 72.22
N ASP A 12 -18.22 20.55 72.00
CA ASP A 12 -17.25 21.41 72.70
C ASP A 12 -17.47 21.53 74.23
N ALA A 13 -18.65 21.14 74.75
CA ALA A 13 -18.95 21.09 76.18
C ALA A 13 -18.74 19.69 76.79
N ASP A 14 -18.11 18.76 76.04
CA ASP A 14 -17.97 17.33 76.34
C ASP A 14 -19.31 16.60 76.60
N GLU A 15 -20.45 17.18 76.21
CA GLU A 15 -21.73 16.47 76.22
C GLU A 15 -21.79 15.46 75.07
N ARG A 16 -22.37 14.30 75.36
CA ARG A 16 -22.50 13.18 74.42
C ARG A 16 -23.64 13.39 73.43
N ILE A 17 -23.35 13.20 72.15
CA ILE A 17 -24.29 13.40 71.04
C ILE A 17 -24.31 12.18 70.10
N LEU A 18 -25.49 11.85 69.58
CA LEU A 18 -25.62 10.96 68.44
C LEU A 18 -25.46 11.79 67.16
N ILE A 19 -24.65 11.31 66.23
CA ILE A 19 -24.32 11.96 64.96
C ILE A 19 -24.80 11.05 63.83
N ALA A 20 -25.59 11.61 62.92
CA ALA A 20 -26.04 10.96 61.69
C ALA A 20 -25.52 11.73 60.48
N LEU A 21 -24.91 11.02 59.53
CA LEU A 21 -24.26 11.58 58.35
C LEU A 21 -24.87 10.97 57.09
N ALA A 22 -25.24 11.77 56.10
CA ALA A 22 -25.72 11.28 54.79
C ALA A 22 -25.05 12.01 53.62
N LEU A 23 -24.63 11.26 52.60
CA LEU A 23 -24.07 11.79 51.36
C LEU A 23 -25.18 12.15 50.35
N ARG A 24 -25.25 13.41 49.94
CA ARG A 24 -25.96 13.86 48.73
C ARG A 24 -25.00 13.84 47.54
N THR A 25 -24.97 12.70 46.84
CA THR A 25 -24.03 12.42 45.75
C THR A 25 -24.04 13.45 44.62
N GLN A 26 -25.22 13.96 44.26
CA GLN A 26 -25.37 14.94 43.17
C GLN A 26 -24.81 16.32 43.56
N ASP A 27 -25.13 16.78 44.78
CA ASP A 27 -24.76 18.10 45.28
C ASP A 27 -23.29 18.20 45.70
N ASN A 28 -22.56 17.07 45.80
CA ASN A 28 -21.29 16.96 46.53
C ASN A 28 -21.39 17.43 48.00
N LYS A 29 -22.57 17.28 48.62
CA LYS A 29 -22.83 17.70 50.00
C LYS A 29 -22.97 16.50 50.93
N VAL A 30 -22.71 16.75 52.19
CA VAL A 30 -22.96 15.85 53.31
C VAL A 30 -23.86 16.56 54.30
N ASP A 31 -24.98 15.92 54.61
CA ASP A 31 -25.86 16.33 55.70
C ASP A 31 -25.37 15.72 57.01
N ILE A 32 -25.30 16.57 58.03
CA ILE A 32 -24.88 16.22 59.38
C ILE A 32 -26.03 16.58 60.30
N TRP A 33 -26.62 15.58 60.96
CA TRP A 33 -27.59 15.78 62.04
C TRP A 33 -26.97 15.39 63.37
N THR A 34 -27.18 16.22 64.39
CA THR A 34 -26.77 15.93 65.77
C THR A 34 -27.98 15.91 66.70
N PHE A 35 -27.97 14.97 67.64
CA PHE A 35 -29.04 14.77 68.63
C PHE A 35 -28.40 14.65 70.03
N PRO A 36 -28.79 15.48 71.01
CA PRO A 36 -28.35 15.33 72.40
C PRO A 36 -28.73 13.96 72.97
N GLU A 37 -27.86 13.32 73.76
CA GLU A 37 -28.17 12.02 74.39
C GLU A 37 -29.50 12.03 75.18
N LYS A 38 -29.87 13.19 75.74
CA LYS A 38 -31.13 13.45 76.46
C LYS A 38 -32.41 13.12 75.66
N VAL A 39 -32.37 13.19 74.32
CA VAL A 39 -33.52 12.88 73.43
C VAL A 39 -33.32 11.62 72.58
N VAL A 40 -32.16 10.98 72.66
CA VAL A 40 -31.87 9.75 71.91
C VAL A 40 -32.42 8.56 72.69
N THR A 41 -33.65 8.18 72.39
CA THR A 41 -34.25 6.97 72.99
C THR A 41 -33.57 5.70 72.47
N ASP A 42 -33.60 4.66 73.31
CA ASP A 42 -33.05 3.35 73.00
C ASP A 42 -33.76 2.67 71.80
N GLU A 43 -34.94 3.16 71.41
CA GLU A 43 -35.69 2.74 70.22
C GLU A 43 -35.31 3.56 68.98
N PHE A 44 -35.23 4.89 69.09
CA PHE A 44 -34.74 5.77 68.02
C PHE A 44 -33.32 5.39 67.58
N TYR A 45 -32.42 5.08 68.50
CA TYR A 45 -31.07 4.61 68.16
C TYR A 45 -31.09 3.29 67.36
N LYS A 46 -32.02 2.37 67.65
CA LYS A 46 -32.18 1.11 66.91
C LYS A 46 -32.73 1.34 65.51
N GLN A 47 -33.71 2.23 65.36
CA GLN A 47 -34.26 2.65 64.05
C GLN A 47 -33.16 3.33 63.22
N MET A 48 -32.42 4.29 63.78
CA MET A 48 -31.32 4.97 63.08
C MET A 48 -30.22 4.01 62.61
N MET A 49 -29.85 3.02 63.44
CA MET A 49 -28.80 2.03 63.12
C MET A 49 -29.24 0.92 62.14
N ARG A 50 -30.54 0.67 61.99
CA ARG A 50 -31.09 -0.42 61.14
C ARG A 50 -31.80 0.08 59.90
N GLU A 51 -32.75 0.99 60.05
CA GLU A 51 -33.65 1.45 59.00
C GLU A 51 -33.03 2.66 58.29
N TRP A 52 -32.74 3.74 59.04
CA TRP A 52 -32.25 4.98 58.43
C TRP A 52 -30.94 4.75 57.66
N ARG A 53 -29.93 4.16 58.32
CA ARG A 53 -28.60 3.92 57.77
C ARG A 53 -28.58 3.04 56.52
N ASP A 54 -29.60 2.19 56.34
CA ASP A 54 -29.68 1.25 55.23
C ASP A 54 -30.64 1.75 54.13
N GLY A 55 -31.16 2.97 54.28
CA GLY A 55 -31.85 3.74 53.23
C GLY A 55 -33.16 4.36 53.69
N GLY A 56 -33.82 3.77 54.69
CA GLY A 56 -35.17 4.12 55.13
C GLY A 56 -35.34 5.52 55.71
N GLU A 57 -36.61 5.88 55.91
CA GLU A 57 -37.06 7.06 56.63
C GLU A 57 -37.27 6.72 58.11
N VAL A 58 -36.87 7.63 59.00
CA VAL A 58 -37.05 7.54 60.45
C VAL A 58 -37.41 8.94 60.95
N ALA A 59 -38.41 9.05 61.82
CA ALA A 59 -38.81 10.33 62.40
C ALA A 59 -37.73 10.84 63.37
N PHE A 60 -37.29 12.09 63.18
CA PHE A 60 -36.27 12.72 64.01
C PHE A 60 -36.90 13.47 65.21
N PRO A 61 -36.29 13.44 66.40
CA PRO A 61 -36.71 14.28 67.54
C PRO A 61 -36.69 15.78 67.20
N GLU A 62 -37.55 16.56 67.86
CA GLU A 62 -37.63 18.03 67.67
C GLU A 62 -36.32 18.73 68.08
N GLU A 63 -35.65 18.27 69.14
CA GLU A 63 -34.30 18.71 69.49
C GLU A 63 -33.25 18.02 68.61
N ASN A 64 -33.05 18.57 67.41
CA ASN A 64 -31.92 18.23 66.55
C ASN A 64 -31.25 19.50 65.98
N GLN A 65 -30.01 19.37 65.55
CA GLN A 65 -29.35 20.38 64.71
C GLN A 65 -29.01 19.75 63.36
N HIS A 66 -29.12 20.52 62.28
CA HIS A 66 -28.73 20.12 60.92
C HIS A 66 -27.68 21.08 60.37
N VAL A 67 -26.63 20.53 59.78
CA VAL A 67 -25.55 21.26 59.10
C VAL A 67 -25.29 20.61 57.74
N GLU A 68 -25.25 21.42 56.68
CA GLU A 68 -24.70 20.99 55.38
C GLU A 68 -23.20 21.29 55.34
N ARG A 69 -22.37 20.34 54.89
CA ARG A 69 -20.96 20.60 54.52
C ARG A 69 -20.67 20.08 53.12
N GLU A 70 -19.82 20.76 52.37
CA GLU A 70 -19.30 20.24 51.09
C GLU A 70 -18.28 19.12 51.34
N LEU A 71 -18.29 18.09 50.49
CA LEU A 71 -17.36 16.97 50.59
C LEU A 71 -16.00 17.34 49.98
N SER A 72 -15.04 17.67 50.83
CA SER A 72 -13.65 17.95 50.49
C SER A 72 -12.73 16.73 50.72
N VAL A 73 -11.56 16.74 50.08
CA VAL A 73 -10.45 15.80 50.33
C VAL A 73 -9.52 16.31 51.44
N THR A 74 -9.45 17.62 51.65
CA THR A 74 -8.50 18.28 52.56
C THR A 74 -9.11 18.70 53.91
N GLU A 75 -10.42 18.87 53.98
CA GLU A 75 -11.13 19.24 55.21
C GLU A 75 -11.73 18.02 55.92
N SER A 76 -11.95 18.10 57.23
CA SER A 76 -12.68 17.07 57.97
C SER A 76 -14.15 16.99 57.53
N LEU A 77 -14.65 15.76 57.35
CA LEU A 77 -16.08 15.48 57.16
C LEU A 77 -16.96 16.03 58.30
N LEU A 78 -16.43 16.08 59.52
CA LEU A 78 -17.08 16.65 60.70
C LEU A 78 -16.61 18.09 60.97
N PRO A 79 -17.47 18.98 61.49
CA PRO A 79 -17.05 20.26 62.05
C PRO A 79 -16.08 20.11 63.22
N ASP A 80 -15.19 21.09 63.40
CA ASP A 80 -14.09 21.03 64.37
C ASP A 80 -14.57 20.95 65.84
N HIS A 81 -15.82 21.39 66.10
CA HIS A 81 -16.51 21.30 67.40
C HIS A 81 -17.14 19.93 67.70
N ILE A 82 -16.96 18.93 66.82
CA ILE A 82 -17.49 17.57 66.97
C ILE A 82 -16.34 16.55 67.00
N LYS A 83 -16.16 15.89 68.14
CA LYS A 83 -15.14 14.85 68.34
C LYS A 83 -15.80 13.47 68.34
N THR A 84 -15.11 12.46 67.80
CA THR A 84 -15.61 11.08 67.78
C THR A 84 -14.51 10.07 68.08
N GLU A 85 -14.83 9.04 68.85
CA GLU A 85 -13.90 7.92 69.14
C GLU A 85 -13.56 7.08 67.89
N LYS A 86 -14.34 7.23 66.82
CA LYS A 86 -14.28 6.40 65.60
C LYS A 86 -13.80 7.19 64.39
N GLY A 87 -12.73 7.97 64.56
CA GLY A 87 -12.09 8.75 63.50
C GLY A 87 -11.78 7.93 62.23
N ASP A 88 -11.33 6.68 62.38
CA ASP A 88 -11.09 5.75 61.27
C ASP A 88 -12.33 5.49 60.39
N LEU A 89 -13.52 5.48 61.01
CA LEU A 89 -14.78 5.30 60.30
C LEU A 89 -15.14 6.56 59.50
N ILE A 90 -14.88 7.75 60.05
CA ILE A 90 -15.05 9.04 59.37
C ILE A 90 -14.09 9.15 58.17
N GLN A 91 -12.81 8.81 58.35
CA GLN A 91 -11.81 8.87 57.27
C GLN A 91 -12.08 7.84 56.16
N ARG A 92 -12.53 6.63 56.50
CA ARG A 92 -13.00 5.66 55.50
C ARG A 92 -14.27 6.14 54.79
N ALA A 93 -15.22 6.73 55.52
CA ALA A 93 -16.43 7.30 54.93
C ALA A 93 -16.10 8.41 53.93
N GLN A 94 -15.26 9.37 54.33
CA GLN A 94 -14.82 10.48 53.48
C GLN A 94 -14.18 10.00 52.18
N THR A 95 -13.30 9.00 52.25
CA THR A 95 -12.64 8.42 51.06
C THR A 95 -13.59 7.57 50.20
N GLU A 96 -14.44 6.72 50.79
CA GLU A 96 -15.49 6.00 50.04
C GLU A 96 -16.48 6.98 49.37
N TRP A 97 -16.90 8.04 50.07
CA TRP A 97 -17.88 9.01 49.59
C TRP A 97 -17.32 9.89 48.49
N HIS A 98 -16.05 10.30 48.59
CA HIS A 98 -15.42 11.07 47.53
C HIS A 98 -15.30 10.23 46.25
N PHE A 99 -14.97 8.94 46.37
CA PHE A 99 -15.04 8.00 45.25
C PHE A 99 -16.47 7.85 44.69
N ILE A 100 -17.51 7.74 45.52
CA ILE A 100 -18.91 7.69 45.06
C ILE A 100 -19.27 8.92 44.21
N VAL A 101 -18.93 10.13 44.67
CA VAL A 101 -19.24 11.37 43.94
C VAL A 101 -18.43 11.47 42.64
N LEU A 102 -17.13 11.21 42.67
CA LEU A 102 -16.29 11.25 41.47
C LEU A 102 -16.76 10.22 40.43
N SER A 103 -17.08 9.00 40.86
CA SER A 103 -17.57 7.93 39.96
C SER A 103 -18.95 8.25 39.36
N ALA A 104 -19.83 8.92 40.10
CA ALA A 104 -21.11 9.40 39.61
C ALA A 104 -20.95 10.54 38.58
N LYS A 105 -20.11 11.55 38.89
CA LYS A 105 -19.80 12.67 37.97
C LYS A 105 -19.10 12.19 36.69
N LEU A 106 -18.18 11.23 36.81
CA LEU A 106 -17.51 10.58 35.68
C LEU A 106 -18.50 9.84 34.78
N HIS A 107 -19.40 9.05 35.37
CA HIS A 107 -20.49 8.39 34.63
C HIS A 107 -21.40 9.38 33.92
N GLN A 108 -21.79 10.49 34.57
CA GLN A 108 -22.61 11.52 33.95
C GLN A 108 -21.92 12.17 32.75
N ALA A 109 -20.64 12.53 32.87
CA ALA A 109 -19.86 13.11 31.77
C ALA A 109 -19.72 12.14 30.58
N TYR A 110 -19.44 10.85 30.85
CA TYR A 110 -19.35 9.82 29.81
C TYR A 110 -20.72 9.51 29.19
N GLN A 111 -21.81 9.62 29.94
CA GLN A 111 -23.16 9.49 29.41
C GLN A 111 -23.47 10.64 28.44
N SER A 112 -23.11 11.87 28.77
CA SER A 112 -23.26 13.02 27.87
C SER A 112 -22.41 12.90 26.60
N GLU A 113 -21.12 12.55 26.71
CA GLU A 113 -20.26 12.34 25.53
C GLU A 113 -20.82 11.22 24.62
N LEU A 114 -21.35 10.13 25.21
CA LEU A 114 -21.96 9.03 24.45
C LEU A 114 -23.29 9.41 23.79
N ASP A 115 -24.10 10.26 24.44
CA ASP A 115 -25.36 10.74 23.86
C ASP A 115 -25.10 11.75 22.72
N GLU A 116 -24.05 12.60 22.80
CA GLU A 116 -23.60 13.43 21.68
C GLU A 116 -23.12 12.60 20.48
N ILE A 117 -22.30 11.56 20.73
CA ILE A 117 -21.84 10.63 19.68
C ILE A 117 -23.04 9.87 19.09
N ARG A 118 -24.02 9.51 19.92
CA ARG A 118 -25.27 8.92 19.47
C ARG A 118 -26.04 9.86 18.56
N GLU A 119 -26.24 11.13 18.90
CA GLU A 119 -26.99 12.07 18.04
C GLU A 119 -26.33 12.21 16.67
N LYS A 120 -25.00 12.28 16.61
CA LYS A 120 -24.24 12.26 15.34
C LYS A 120 -24.52 10.99 14.53
N ILE A 121 -24.46 9.82 15.15
CA ILE A 121 -24.73 8.51 14.50
C ILE A 121 -26.21 8.35 14.14
N ASP A 122 -27.13 8.93 14.92
CA ASP A 122 -28.56 8.88 14.68
C ASP A 122 -28.97 9.76 13.47
N ALA A 123 -28.19 10.80 13.16
CA ALA A 123 -28.32 11.65 11.97
C ALA A 123 -27.61 11.13 10.69
N LEU A 124 -26.87 10.02 10.72
CA LEU A 124 -26.16 9.50 9.55
C LEU A 124 -27.06 8.76 8.56
N GLU A 125 -27.19 9.29 7.34
CA GLU A 125 -27.81 8.57 6.20
C GLU A 125 -26.94 7.40 5.69
N ALA A 126 -25.62 7.51 5.81
CA ALA A 126 -24.64 6.55 5.31
C ALA A 126 -23.47 6.36 6.28
N PHE A 127 -22.70 5.27 6.13
CA PHE A 127 -21.55 5.00 6.99
C PHE A 127 -20.47 6.09 6.89
N SER A 128 -20.14 6.70 8.03
CA SER A 128 -18.98 7.58 8.18
C SER A 128 -17.84 6.86 8.91
N GLN A 129 -16.62 6.95 8.35
CA GLN A 129 -15.42 6.43 8.99
C GLN A 129 -15.05 7.27 10.23
N ASP A 130 -15.24 8.59 10.16
CA ASP A 130 -14.85 9.51 11.23
C ASP A 130 -15.69 9.28 12.49
N ALA A 131 -17.01 9.12 12.34
CA ALA A 131 -17.92 8.80 13.45
C ALA A 131 -17.68 7.38 14.02
N TRP A 132 -17.18 6.45 13.20
CA TRP A 132 -16.79 5.11 13.66
C TRP A 132 -15.52 5.14 14.50
N ASP A 133 -14.55 5.98 14.15
CA ASP A 133 -13.30 6.15 14.90
C ASP A 133 -13.45 7.09 16.12
N GLU A 134 -14.41 8.02 16.10
CA GLU A 134 -14.89 8.74 17.30
C GLU A 134 -15.51 7.76 18.32
N LEU A 135 -16.41 6.88 17.88
CA LEU A 135 -17.04 5.87 18.74
C LEU A 135 -16.02 4.86 19.33
N LYS A 136 -14.96 4.48 18.59
CA LYS A 136 -13.81 3.74 19.16
C LYS A 136 -13.10 4.54 20.23
N SER A 137 -12.83 5.82 19.96
CA SER A 137 -12.08 6.67 20.88
C SER A 137 -12.83 6.82 22.22
N PHE A 138 -14.16 6.92 22.18
CA PHE A 138 -15.00 6.81 23.38
C PHE A 138 -14.91 5.43 24.05
N TRP A 139 -15.01 4.34 23.29
CA TRP A 139 -14.90 2.99 23.85
C TRP A 139 -13.56 2.73 24.54
N ASP A 140 -12.45 3.20 23.97
CA ASP A 140 -11.11 3.02 24.55
C ASP A 140 -10.90 3.88 25.81
N LYS A 141 -11.43 5.12 25.85
CA LYS A 141 -11.55 5.93 27.08
C LYS A 141 -12.32 5.16 28.16
N LEU A 142 -13.53 4.72 27.84
CA LEU A 142 -14.44 4.01 28.75
C LEU A 142 -13.76 2.75 29.30
N GLN A 143 -13.19 1.92 28.43
CA GLN A 143 -12.55 0.68 28.83
C GLN A 143 -11.31 0.93 29.71
N SER A 144 -10.64 2.08 29.59
CA SER A 144 -9.60 2.47 30.56
C SER A 144 -10.19 2.77 31.94
N GLN A 145 -11.23 3.60 32.01
CA GLN A 145 -11.89 3.91 33.28
C GLN A 145 -12.47 2.68 34.00
N VAL A 146 -12.86 1.64 33.27
CA VAL A 146 -13.28 0.36 33.87
C VAL A 146 -12.09 -0.52 34.29
N ARG A 147 -10.97 -0.53 33.56
CA ARG A 147 -9.72 -1.21 33.99
C ARG A 147 -9.15 -0.57 35.26
N GLU A 148 -9.17 0.76 35.32
CA GLU A 148 -8.75 1.58 36.46
C GLU A 148 -9.73 1.47 37.65
N ARG A 149 -10.95 0.95 37.41
CA ARG A 149 -12.05 0.79 38.38
C ARG A 149 -12.60 2.12 38.91
N ASN A 150 -12.48 3.20 38.14
CA ASN A 150 -13.00 4.53 38.46
C ASN A 150 -14.54 4.62 38.30
N LEU A 151 -15.13 3.69 37.53
CA LEU A 151 -16.58 3.53 37.37
C LEU A 151 -17.12 2.37 38.21
N PHE A 152 -18.28 2.57 38.84
CA PHE A 152 -19.09 1.45 39.35
C PHE A 152 -19.46 0.49 38.22
N ARG A 153 -19.62 -0.80 38.55
CA ARG A 153 -19.91 -1.84 37.57
C ARG A 153 -21.15 -1.52 36.73
N ASP A 154 -22.23 -1.09 37.38
CA ASP A 154 -23.51 -0.88 36.70
C ASP A 154 -23.46 0.34 35.76
N HIS A 155 -22.68 1.37 36.14
CA HIS A 155 -22.35 2.51 35.28
C HIS A 155 -21.48 2.08 34.07
N ALA A 156 -20.49 1.20 34.31
CA ALA A 156 -19.63 0.68 33.26
C ALA A 156 -20.39 -0.19 32.25
N ASP A 157 -21.20 -1.12 32.73
CA ASP A 157 -21.92 -2.08 31.91
C ASP A 157 -23.07 -1.39 31.13
N THR A 158 -23.78 -0.41 31.70
CA THR A 158 -24.78 0.40 30.95
C THR A 158 -24.18 1.30 29.87
N LEU A 159 -23.02 1.92 30.11
CA LEU A 159 -22.30 2.68 29.06
C LEU A 159 -21.79 1.74 27.95
N ARG A 160 -21.30 0.55 28.30
CA ARG A 160 -20.87 -0.47 27.32
C ARG A 160 -22.02 -0.90 26.41
N ASP A 161 -23.18 -1.23 26.97
CA ASP A 161 -24.32 -1.72 26.20
C ASP A 161 -24.85 -0.66 25.23
N LYS A 162 -24.92 0.60 25.65
CA LYS A 162 -25.23 1.74 24.76
C LYS A 162 -24.19 1.87 23.63
N THR A 163 -22.90 1.79 23.94
CA THR A 163 -21.83 1.88 22.93
C THR A 163 -21.87 0.70 21.95
N ASN A 164 -22.17 -0.52 22.44
CA ASN A 164 -22.36 -1.72 21.62
C ASN A 164 -23.56 -1.61 20.66
N ALA A 165 -24.64 -0.95 21.07
CA ALA A 165 -25.78 -0.65 20.21
C ALA A 165 -25.38 0.30 19.06
N LEU A 166 -24.63 1.37 19.35
CA LEU A 166 -24.11 2.30 18.33
C LEU A 166 -23.15 1.61 17.36
N PHE A 167 -22.24 0.75 17.85
CA PHE A 167 -21.37 -0.06 16.99
C PHE A 167 -22.17 -1.01 16.10
N SER A 168 -23.33 -1.48 16.53
CA SER A 168 -24.21 -2.36 15.75
C SER A 168 -24.91 -1.58 14.64
N LYS A 169 -25.51 -0.42 14.95
CA LYS A 169 -26.08 0.52 13.95
C LYS A 169 -25.05 0.93 12.89
N MET A 170 -23.81 1.24 13.28
CA MET A 170 -22.76 1.61 12.34
C MET A 170 -22.33 0.44 11.43
N LYS A 171 -22.36 -0.81 11.92
CA LYS A 171 -22.13 -2.01 11.08
C LYS A 171 -23.26 -2.21 10.06
N GLU A 172 -24.51 -1.93 10.42
CA GLU A 172 -25.64 -1.96 9.49
C GLU A 172 -25.52 -0.90 8.39
N LEU A 173 -25.20 0.34 8.75
CA LEU A 173 -24.93 1.42 7.77
C LEU A 173 -23.80 1.04 6.81
N ARG A 174 -22.76 0.35 7.31
CA ARG A 174 -21.67 -0.16 6.48
C ARG A 174 -22.12 -1.27 5.53
N SER A 175 -22.91 -2.24 6.00
CA SER A 175 -23.43 -3.30 5.12
C SER A 175 -24.28 -2.72 4.01
N LYS A 176 -25.18 -1.77 4.33
CA LYS A 176 -26.00 -1.06 3.33
C LYS A 176 -25.14 -0.40 2.25
N LEU A 177 -24.06 0.29 2.64
CA LEU A 177 -23.10 0.89 1.71
C LEU A 177 -22.40 -0.16 0.83
N ASP A 178 -21.93 -1.26 1.42
CA ASP A 178 -21.28 -2.36 0.69
C ASP A 178 -22.26 -3.06 -0.28
N ASP A 179 -23.54 -3.22 0.10
CA ASP A 179 -24.59 -3.84 -0.72
C ASP A 179 -25.08 -2.94 -1.85
N GLU A 180 -25.25 -1.64 -1.60
CA GLU A 180 -25.46 -0.64 -2.65
C GLU A 180 -24.29 -0.60 -3.64
N PHE A 181 -23.05 -0.69 -3.15
CA PHE A 181 -21.87 -0.71 -4.00
C PHE A 181 -21.83 -1.96 -4.90
N LYS A 182 -22.19 -3.14 -4.37
CA LYS A 182 -22.37 -4.37 -5.17
C LYS A 182 -23.42 -4.16 -6.25
N SER A 183 -24.62 -3.68 -5.89
CA SER A 183 -25.74 -3.46 -6.82
C SER A 183 -25.40 -2.46 -7.94
N ARG A 184 -24.81 -1.30 -7.61
CA ARG A 184 -24.34 -0.31 -8.60
C ARG A 184 -23.26 -0.91 -9.51
N SER A 185 -22.32 -1.67 -8.96
CA SER A 185 -21.28 -2.40 -9.71
C SER A 185 -21.85 -3.50 -10.61
N GLU A 186 -22.96 -4.14 -10.24
CA GLU A 186 -23.66 -5.15 -11.04
C GLU A 186 -24.44 -4.51 -12.20
N ALA A 187 -25.19 -3.43 -11.94
CA ALA A 187 -25.86 -2.66 -12.98
C ALA A 187 -24.86 -2.19 -14.05
N HIS A 188 -23.75 -1.58 -13.64
CA HIS A 188 -22.68 -1.19 -14.56
C HIS A 188 -22.05 -2.39 -15.28
N TYR A 189 -21.79 -3.50 -14.58
CA TYR A 189 -21.23 -4.72 -15.19
C TYR A 189 -22.14 -5.24 -16.32
N ASN A 190 -23.45 -5.29 -16.09
CA ASN A 190 -24.42 -5.72 -17.08
C ASN A 190 -24.48 -4.76 -18.28
N THR A 191 -24.44 -3.44 -18.07
CA THR A 191 -24.33 -2.46 -19.17
C THR A 191 -23.08 -2.68 -20.03
N PHE A 192 -21.93 -2.92 -19.41
CA PHE A 192 -20.68 -3.19 -20.13
C PHE A 192 -20.69 -4.53 -20.86
N MET A 193 -21.28 -5.57 -20.27
CA MET A 193 -21.38 -6.89 -20.89
C MET A 193 -22.35 -6.92 -22.08
N ALA A 194 -23.41 -6.11 -22.07
CA ALA A 194 -24.27 -5.89 -23.22
C ALA A 194 -23.53 -5.13 -24.34
N ALA A 195 -22.96 -3.95 -24.04
CA ALA A 195 -22.23 -3.14 -25.02
C ALA A 195 -21.03 -3.90 -25.64
N LEU A 196 -20.39 -4.80 -24.90
CA LEU A 196 -19.33 -5.67 -25.43
C LEU A 196 -19.88 -6.79 -26.32
N ALA A 197 -21.07 -7.34 -26.05
CA ALA A 197 -21.70 -8.30 -26.93
C ALA A 197 -22.07 -7.66 -28.28
N ASP A 198 -22.66 -6.46 -28.26
CA ASP A 198 -22.99 -5.68 -29.47
C ASP A 198 -21.73 -5.40 -30.31
N ILE A 199 -20.64 -4.98 -29.65
CA ILE A 199 -19.35 -4.72 -30.30
C ILE A 199 -18.73 -6.02 -30.84
N GLU A 200 -18.81 -7.14 -30.10
CA GLU A 200 -18.35 -8.45 -30.56
C GLU A 200 -19.14 -8.97 -31.77
N GLU A 201 -20.42 -8.61 -31.89
CA GLU A 201 -21.22 -8.88 -33.09
C GLU A 201 -20.82 -7.99 -34.27
N LYS A 202 -20.67 -6.66 -34.07
CA LYS A 202 -20.11 -5.75 -35.08
C LYS A 202 -18.74 -6.21 -35.57
N ILE A 203 -17.87 -6.69 -34.67
CA ILE A 203 -16.56 -7.26 -35.04
C ILE A 203 -16.72 -8.47 -35.96
N LYS A 204 -17.78 -9.29 -35.84
CA LYS A 204 -18.05 -10.41 -36.76
C LYS A 204 -18.62 -9.92 -38.08
N SER A 205 -19.64 -9.05 -38.07
CA SER A 205 -20.38 -8.65 -39.27
C SER A 205 -19.72 -7.54 -40.09
N GLU A 206 -19.20 -6.48 -39.49
CA GLU A 206 -18.76 -5.28 -40.22
C GLU A 206 -17.38 -5.43 -40.89
N THR A 207 -17.24 -4.83 -42.07
CA THR A 207 -15.95 -4.69 -42.78
C THR A 207 -15.14 -3.48 -42.30
N LYS A 208 -15.79 -2.45 -41.73
CA LYS A 208 -15.16 -1.17 -41.36
C LYS A 208 -14.79 -1.15 -39.88
N LEU A 209 -13.65 -1.73 -39.53
CA LEU A 209 -13.19 -1.84 -38.14
C LEU A 209 -12.69 -0.52 -37.50
N ALA A 210 -12.67 0.61 -38.22
CA ALA A 210 -12.24 1.89 -37.67
C ALA A 210 -13.18 2.47 -36.58
N PRO A 211 -14.51 2.65 -36.81
CA PRO A 211 -15.44 3.10 -35.76
C PRO A 211 -15.46 2.19 -34.54
N ILE A 212 -15.44 0.86 -34.72
CA ILE A 212 -15.39 -0.14 -33.65
C ILE A 212 -14.22 0.11 -32.67
N PHE A 213 -13.05 0.54 -33.16
CA PHE A 213 -11.92 0.88 -32.27
C PHE A 213 -12.18 2.15 -31.44
N GLU A 214 -12.91 3.14 -31.96
CA GLU A 214 -13.26 4.34 -31.20
C GLU A 214 -14.40 4.07 -30.21
N GLU A 215 -15.35 3.19 -30.54
CA GLU A 215 -16.34 2.65 -29.59
C GLU A 215 -15.65 1.92 -28.43
N LEU A 216 -14.73 0.98 -28.73
CA LEU A 216 -13.94 0.29 -27.69
C LEU A 216 -13.07 1.26 -26.87
N LYS A 217 -12.49 2.31 -27.47
CA LYS A 217 -11.78 3.37 -26.74
C LYS A 217 -12.70 4.24 -25.89
N LYS A 218 -13.96 4.48 -26.30
CA LYS A 218 -14.97 5.18 -25.50
C LYS A 218 -15.32 4.33 -24.27
N LEU A 219 -15.67 3.06 -24.49
CA LEU A 219 -15.97 2.10 -23.43
C LEU A 219 -14.78 1.90 -22.47
N GLN A 220 -13.54 1.85 -22.98
CA GLN A 220 -12.35 1.76 -22.12
C GLN A 220 -12.11 3.03 -21.30
N ARG A 221 -12.54 4.22 -21.75
CA ARG A 221 -12.49 5.45 -20.95
C ARG A 221 -13.55 5.42 -19.85
N GLU A 222 -14.78 5.05 -20.20
CA GLU A 222 -15.90 4.90 -19.25
C GLU A 222 -15.58 3.87 -18.14
N TYR A 223 -15.01 2.71 -18.51
CA TYR A 223 -14.54 1.68 -17.58
C TYR A 223 -13.52 2.18 -16.54
N ARG A 224 -12.63 3.12 -16.91
CA ARG A 224 -11.64 3.68 -15.97
C ARG A 224 -12.29 4.58 -14.93
N ASN A 225 -13.33 5.30 -15.32
CA ASN A 225 -14.01 6.29 -14.49
C ASN A 225 -15.05 5.65 -13.56
N ILE A 226 -15.64 4.53 -13.96
CA ILE A 226 -16.65 3.80 -13.18
C ILE A 226 -15.98 2.94 -12.10
N LYS A 227 -16.57 2.96 -10.89
CA LYS A 227 -16.19 2.07 -9.79
C LYS A 227 -16.89 0.72 -9.94
N PHE A 228 -16.14 -0.35 -9.70
CA PHE A 228 -16.61 -1.73 -9.78
C PHE A 228 -16.03 -2.53 -8.61
N THR A 229 -16.69 -3.62 -8.21
CA THR A 229 -16.06 -4.68 -7.41
C THR A 229 -14.84 -5.24 -8.12
N ARG A 230 -13.85 -5.77 -7.37
CA ARG A 230 -12.59 -6.32 -7.93
C ARG A 230 -12.86 -7.39 -9.01
N GLU A 231 -13.90 -8.19 -8.82
CA GLU A 231 -14.31 -9.23 -9.75
C GLU A 231 -14.90 -8.63 -11.05
N HIS A 232 -15.89 -7.73 -10.94
CA HIS A 232 -16.53 -7.12 -12.10
C HIS A 232 -15.51 -6.31 -12.92
N ARG A 233 -14.61 -5.59 -12.24
CA ARG A 233 -13.49 -4.86 -12.84
C ARG A 233 -12.61 -5.77 -13.69
N THR A 234 -12.23 -6.92 -13.15
CA THR A 234 -11.38 -7.92 -13.84
C THR A 234 -12.11 -8.54 -15.04
N LYS A 235 -13.38 -8.97 -14.87
CA LYS A 235 -14.19 -9.57 -15.94
C LYS A 235 -14.41 -8.59 -17.11
N VAL A 236 -14.77 -7.34 -16.83
CA VAL A 236 -14.98 -6.30 -17.86
C VAL A 236 -13.66 -5.97 -18.57
N TRP A 237 -12.54 -5.84 -17.85
CA TRP A 237 -11.24 -5.59 -18.48
C TRP A 237 -10.81 -6.72 -19.43
N ASN A 238 -10.92 -7.98 -18.98
CA ASN A 238 -10.61 -9.15 -19.80
C ASN A 238 -11.40 -9.15 -21.11
N ARG A 239 -12.69 -8.81 -21.06
CA ARG A 239 -13.56 -8.79 -22.26
C ARG A 239 -13.30 -7.59 -23.16
N ILE A 240 -13.01 -6.40 -22.62
CA ILE A 240 -12.54 -5.24 -23.41
C ILE A 240 -11.24 -5.58 -24.16
N ASP A 241 -10.27 -6.22 -23.51
CA ASP A 241 -9.01 -6.62 -24.14
C ASP A 241 -9.21 -7.73 -25.20
N ALA A 242 -10.08 -8.71 -24.92
CA ALA A 242 -10.47 -9.73 -25.90
C ALA A 242 -11.13 -9.12 -27.15
N ALA A 243 -12.05 -8.18 -26.98
CA ALA A 243 -12.68 -7.46 -28.10
C ALA A 243 -11.66 -6.63 -28.90
N PHE A 244 -10.73 -5.92 -28.23
CA PHE A 244 -9.62 -5.25 -28.91
C PHE A 244 -8.70 -6.22 -29.66
N LYS A 245 -8.43 -7.42 -29.12
CA LYS A 245 -7.65 -8.46 -29.81
C LYS A 245 -8.38 -8.96 -31.05
N ALA A 246 -9.66 -9.32 -30.94
CA ALA A 246 -10.48 -9.75 -32.07
C ALA A 246 -10.56 -8.69 -33.18
N ALA A 247 -10.79 -7.42 -32.81
CA ALA A 247 -10.83 -6.30 -33.76
C ALA A 247 -9.46 -6.05 -34.42
N LYS A 248 -8.34 -6.22 -33.71
CA LYS A 248 -6.98 -6.18 -34.30
C LYS A 248 -6.77 -7.32 -35.28
N THR A 249 -7.07 -8.56 -34.89
CA THR A 249 -6.92 -9.76 -35.73
C THR A 249 -7.71 -9.65 -37.04
N LYS A 250 -8.96 -9.16 -37.00
CA LYS A 250 -9.75 -8.97 -38.23
C LYS A 250 -9.25 -7.78 -39.08
N ARG A 251 -8.64 -6.75 -38.48
CA ARG A 251 -8.17 -5.54 -39.19
C ARG A 251 -6.78 -5.69 -39.82
N PHE A 252 -5.90 -6.48 -39.21
CA PHE A 252 -4.47 -6.57 -39.57
C PHE A 252 -4.01 -8.02 -39.85
N GLY A 253 -4.93 -8.99 -39.83
CA GLY A 253 -4.62 -10.42 -39.86
C GLY A 253 -4.25 -10.98 -38.48
N SER A 254 -4.20 -12.32 -38.37
CA SER A 254 -3.59 -12.96 -37.19
C SER A 254 -2.11 -12.57 -37.09
N PRO A 255 -1.53 -12.41 -35.88
CA PRO A 255 -0.11 -12.05 -35.72
C PRO A 255 0.87 -12.96 -36.47
N GLU A 256 0.49 -14.22 -36.73
CA GLU A 256 1.28 -15.21 -37.48
C GLU A 256 1.23 -15.01 -39.00
N GLY A 257 0.16 -14.41 -39.54
CA GLY A 257 -0.01 -14.19 -40.98
C GLY A 257 0.73 -12.96 -41.50
N SER A 258 1.08 -12.03 -40.62
CA SER A 258 1.83 -10.82 -41.01
C SER A 258 3.32 -11.10 -41.07
N ARG A 259 3.88 -11.09 -42.30
CA ARG A 259 5.34 -11.06 -42.57
C ARG A 259 5.99 -9.72 -42.15
N THR A 260 5.72 -9.28 -40.93
CA THR A 260 6.57 -8.30 -40.23
C THR A 260 8.02 -8.81 -40.29
N SER A 261 8.98 -7.93 -40.62
CA SER A 261 10.39 -8.29 -40.44
C SER A 261 10.65 -8.60 -38.96
N ALA A 262 11.61 -9.47 -38.67
CA ALA A 262 12.05 -9.68 -37.30
C ALA A 262 12.68 -8.40 -36.69
N LEU A 263 13.23 -7.49 -37.51
CA LEU A 263 13.58 -6.12 -37.13
C LEU A 263 12.34 -5.35 -36.69
N GLU A 264 11.24 -5.39 -37.45
CA GLU A 264 10.01 -4.66 -37.09
C GLU A 264 9.40 -5.17 -35.77
N ARG A 265 9.43 -6.50 -35.54
CA ARG A 265 9.02 -7.09 -34.26
C ARG A 265 9.92 -6.66 -33.10
N LEU A 266 11.23 -6.53 -33.31
CA LEU A 266 12.16 -6.00 -32.31
C LEU A 266 11.90 -4.51 -32.05
N LYS A 267 11.69 -3.71 -33.11
CA LYS A 267 11.38 -2.28 -33.00
C LYS A 267 10.11 -2.03 -32.18
N ARG A 268 9.02 -2.73 -32.47
CA ARG A 268 7.76 -2.60 -31.69
C ARG A 268 7.93 -3.00 -30.20
N ARG A 269 8.87 -3.90 -29.87
CA ARG A 269 9.23 -4.23 -28.47
C ARG A 269 10.05 -3.11 -27.83
N TYR A 270 11.02 -2.56 -28.55
CA TYR A 270 11.87 -1.45 -28.13
C TYR A 270 11.07 -0.16 -27.90
N ASP A 271 10.23 0.25 -28.86
CA ASP A 271 9.34 1.42 -28.74
C ASP A 271 8.39 1.27 -27.53
N GLY A 272 7.88 0.06 -27.30
CA GLY A 272 7.04 -0.27 -26.14
C GLY A 272 7.78 -0.25 -24.80
N LEU A 273 9.07 -0.61 -24.79
CA LEU A 273 9.93 -0.57 -23.61
C LEU A 273 10.32 0.86 -23.24
N ILE A 274 10.66 1.73 -24.21
CA ILE A 274 10.86 3.17 -23.97
C ILE A 274 9.60 3.78 -23.34
N ALA A 275 8.44 3.51 -23.92
CA ALA A 275 7.16 4.00 -23.39
C ALA A 275 6.79 3.39 -22.02
N ALA A 276 7.55 2.41 -21.51
CA ALA A 276 7.44 1.91 -20.14
C ALA A 276 8.51 2.53 -19.22
N ILE A 277 9.75 2.69 -19.71
CA ILE A 277 10.86 3.39 -19.04
C ILE A 277 10.43 4.81 -18.64
N GLU A 278 9.93 5.62 -19.58
CA GLU A 278 9.43 6.98 -19.31
C GLU A 278 8.37 7.01 -18.19
N LYS A 279 7.51 5.98 -18.12
CA LYS A 279 6.45 5.90 -17.13
C LYS A 279 6.99 5.47 -15.76
N MET A 280 8.07 4.69 -15.74
CA MET A 280 8.78 4.33 -14.51
C MET A 280 9.53 5.56 -13.97
N GLU A 281 10.23 6.30 -14.82
CA GLU A 281 10.91 7.57 -14.47
C GLU A 281 9.92 8.60 -13.91
N LYS A 282 8.80 8.84 -14.63
CA LYS A 282 7.67 9.69 -14.18
C LYS A 282 6.89 9.11 -12.98
N SER A 283 7.27 7.93 -12.50
CA SER A 283 6.74 7.28 -11.28
C SER A 283 7.76 7.23 -10.14
N ILE A 284 9.06 7.36 -10.44
CA ILE A 284 10.14 7.54 -9.46
C ILE A 284 10.23 9.02 -9.08
N ALA A 285 10.16 9.95 -10.03
CA ALA A 285 10.21 11.39 -9.77
C ALA A 285 9.17 11.82 -8.72
N ARG A 286 7.88 11.47 -8.94
CA ARG A 286 6.79 11.75 -7.98
C ARG A 286 6.97 11.09 -6.61
N ASP A 287 7.61 9.93 -6.54
CA ASP A 287 7.94 9.30 -5.26
C ASP A 287 9.07 10.06 -4.54
N ARG A 288 10.05 10.59 -5.28
CA ARG A 288 11.11 11.45 -4.73
C ARG A 288 10.54 12.81 -4.28
N ASP A 289 9.60 13.39 -5.03
CA ASP A 289 8.86 14.61 -4.63
C ASP A 289 8.10 14.38 -3.30
N ASP A 290 7.36 13.27 -3.20
CA ASP A 290 6.67 12.82 -1.96
C ASP A 290 7.66 12.65 -0.79
N LEU A 291 8.81 12.02 -1.06
CA LEU A 291 9.87 11.72 -0.08
C LEU A 291 10.49 13.01 0.47
N GLU A 292 10.91 13.94 -0.39
CA GLU A 292 11.41 15.24 0.04
C GLU A 292 10.36 16.05 0.82
N PHE A 293 9.07 15.92 0.45
CA PHE A 293 7.98 16.58 1.18
C PHE A 293 7.82 16.00 2.60
N GLN A 294 7.95 14.68 2.78
CA GLN A 294 7.93 14.09 4.13
C GLN A 294 9.21 14.41 4.93
N LYS A 295 10.40 14.44 4.31
CA LYS A 295 11.66 14.82 5.01
C LYS A 295 11.61 16.28 5.50
N ARG A 296 11.24 17.22 4.63
CA ARG A 296 10.99 18.64 5.01
C ARG A 296 9.86 18.84 6.02
N LYS A 297 9.07 17.81 6.32
CA LYS A 297 8.04 17.82 7.36
C LYS A 297 8.49 17.15 8.66
N ILE A 298 9.27 16.07 8.63
CA ILE A 298 9.78 15.44 9.87
C ILE A 298 10.78 16.37 10.60
N GLU A 299 11.59 17.12 9.84
CA GLU A 299 12.44 18.23 10.32
C GLU A 299 11.70 19.35 11.06
N ARG A 300 10.36 19.40 10.96
CA ARG A 300 9.49 20.48 11.46
C ARG A 300 8.29 19.93 12.23
N THR A 301 8.46 18.80 12.91
CA THR A 301 7.41 18.10 13.66
C THR A 301 7.86 17.82 15.08
N ASP A 302 7.36 18.59 16.04
CA ASP A 302 7.76 18.49 17.45
C ASP A 302 7.12 17.28 18.19
N GLY A 303 6.11 16.64 17.59
CA GLY A 303 5.38 15.52 18.17
C GLY A 303 6.03 14.16 17.89
N GLN A 304 6.51 13.47 18.93
CA GLN A 304 7.18 12.16 18.85
C GLN A 304 6.40 11.10 18.03
N LEU A 305 5.07 11.03 18.21
CA LEU A 305 4.21 10.05 17.52
C LEU A 305 3.98 10.43 16.05
N GLU A 306 3.84 11.72 15.74
CA GLU A 306 3.81 12.19 14.35
C GLU A 306 5.14 11.93 13.63
N ALA A 307 6.28 12.15 14.30
CA ALA A 307 7.59 11.86 13.76
C ALA A 307 7.73 10.36 13.42
N GLN A 308 7.28 9.45 14.28
CA GLN A 308 7.23 8.01 13.99
C GLN A 308 6.35 7.67 12.77
N ILE A 309 5.16 8.28 12.65
CA ILE A 309 4.28 8.09 11.49
C ILE A 309 4.91 8.63 10.20
N ARG A 310 5.65 9.75 10.26
CA ARG A 310 6.40 10.29 9.11
C ARG A 310 7.58 9.41 8.74
N GLN A 311 8.33 8.91 9.72
CA GLN A 311 9.47 8.00 9.49
C GLN A 311 9.02 6.71 8.80
N ALA A 312 7.92 6.10 9.26
CA ALA A 312 7.34 4.92 8.60
C ALA A 312 6.91 5.22 7.15
N LYS A 313 6.32 6.40 6.88
CA LYS A 313 5.97 6.82 5.52
C LYS A 313 7.20 7.07 4.64
N ILE A 314 8.27 7.65 5.18
CA ILE A 314 9.54 7.85 4.46
C ILE A 314 10.12 6.49 4.05
N LEU A 315 10.26 5.54 4.98
CA LEU A 315 10.75 4.18 4.70
C LEU A 315 9.91 3.46 3.63
N MET A 316 8.57 3.52 3.74
CA MET A 316 7.66 2.94 2.73
C MET A 316 7.77 3.60 1.34
N ILE A 317 8.18 4.86 1.26
CA ILE A 317 8.44 5.53 -0.03
C ILE A 317 9.85 5.18 -0.53
N GLU A 318 10.85 5.09 0.35
CA GLU A 318 12.23 4.71 0.00
C GLU A 318 12.31 3.28 -0.55
N GLU A 319 11.63 2.30 0.07
CA GLU A 319 11.49 0.94 -0.49
C GLU A 319 10.78 0.95 -1.86
N ARG A 320 9.76 1.81 -2.03
CA ARG A 320 8.99 1.95 -3.27
C ARG A 320 9.81 2.58 -4.39
N VAL A 321 10.64 3.58 -4.07
CA VAL A 321 11.63 4.19 -4.96
C VAL A 321 12.67 3.14 -5.37
N ARG A 322 13.34 2.50 -4.42
CA ARG A 322 14.36 1.47 -4.67
C ARG A 322 13.82 0.34 -5.56
N SER A 323 12.64 -0.19 -5.24
CA SER A 323 12.00 -1.25 -6.02
C SER A 323 11.56 -0.81 -7.43
N LYS A 324 11.38 0.49 -7.70
CA LYS A 324 11.17 1.03 -9.06
C LYS A 324 12.50 1.28 -9.77
N GLU A 325 13.52 1.77 -9.07
CA GLU A 325 14.86 2.03 -9.61
C GLU A 325 15.57 0.74 -10.03
N ASP A 326 15.47 -0.33 -9.25
CA ASP A 326 16.06 -1.62 -9.62
C ASP A 326 15.37 -2.20 -10.87
N LYS A 327 14.03 -2.07 -10.98
CA LYS A 327 13.29 -2.40 -12.21
C LYS A 327 13.64 -1.47 -13.38
N LEU A 328 13.95 -0.20 -13.13
CA LEU A 328 14.42 0.73 -14.17
C LEU A 328 15.81 0.31 -14.69
N LYS A 329 16.70 -0.19 -13.83
CA LYS A 329 17.99 -0.80 -14.23
C LYS A 329 17.76 -2.03 -15.11
N GLU A 330 16.92 -2.98 -14.69
CA GLU A 330 16.53 -4.16 -15.49
C GLU A 330 15.95 -3.78 -16.86
N MET A 331 15.08 -2.78 -16.90
CA MET A 331 14.47 -2.27 -18.14
C MET A 331 15.49 -1.59 -19.05
N ASN A 332 16.48 -0.88 -18.51
CA ASN A 332 17.57 -0.27 -19.29
C ASN A 332 18.58 -1.31 -19.81
N LEU A 333 18.88 -2.37 -19.03
CA LEU A 333 19.65 -3.52 -19.54
C LEU A 333 18.91 -4.21 -20.70
N THR A 334 17.60 -4.43 -20.55
CA THR A 334 16.73 -4.99 -21.59
C THR A 334 16.68 -4.10 -22.84
N LYS A 335 16.73 -2.77 -22.67
CA LYS A 335 16.80 -1.79 -23.77
C LYS A 335 18.10 -1.95 -24.56
N ALA A 336 19.25 -1.97 -23.88
CA ALA A 336 20.56 -2.16 -24.50
C ALA A 336 20.67 -3.50 -25.25
N GLU A 337 20.06 -4.57 -24.71
CA GLU A 337 19.94 -5.84 -25.42
C GLU A 337 19.10 -5.73 -26.71
N LEU A 338 17.95 -5.06 -26.67
CA LEU A 338 17.08 -4.89 -27.83
C LEU A 338 17.74 -4.02 -28.92
N GLU A 339 18.52 -3.00 -28.54
CA GLU A 339 19.32 -2.17 -29.44
C GLU A 339 20.37 -3.03 -30.17
N ARG A 340 21.21 -3.77 -29.42
CA ARG A 340 22.20 -4.71 -29.97
C ARG A 340 21.55 -5.74 -30.89
N LYS A 341 20.39 -6.29 -30.50
CA LYS A 341 19.63 -7.27 -31.31
C LYS A 341 19.05 -6.64 -32.59
N MET A 342 18.55 -5.40 -32.55
CA MET A 342 18.11 -4.67 -33.74
C MET A 342 19.27 -4.34 -34.69
N GLU A 343 20.43 -3.94 -34.18
CA GLU A 343 21.61 -3.71 -35.02
C GLU A 343 22.11 -4.97 -35.71
N ALA A 344 22.19 -6.08 -34.98
CA ALA A 344 22.57 -7.37 -35.56
C ALA A 344 21.58 -7.80 -36.66
N GLN A 345 20.29 -7.47 -36.53
CA GLN A 345 19.30 -7.70 -37.57
C GLN A 345 19.48 -6.76 -38.76
N LYS A 346 19.61 -5.44 -38.56
CA LYS A 346 19.92 -4.46 -39.63
C LYS A 346 21.16 -4.88 -40.44
N LYS A 347 22.25 -5.24 -39.76
CA LYS A 347 23.51 -5.69 -40.36
C LYS A 347 23.35 -7.01 -41.14
N ARG A 348 22.42 -7.89 -40.74
CA ARG A 348 22.09 -9.14 -41.47
C ARG A 348 21.16 -8.91 -42.67
N GLU A 349 20.14 -8.07 -42.54
CA GLU A 349 19.24 -7.71 -43.65
C GLU A 349 19.99 -6.92 -44.74
N ALA A 350 20.87 -5.98 -44.37
CA ALA A 350 21.72 -5.26 -45.32
C ALA A 350 22.66 -6.19 -46.11
N LYS A 351 23.33 -7.15 -45.43
CA LYS A 351 24.19 -8.14 -46.10
C LYS A 351 23.43 -9.05 -47.07
N ARG A 352 22.18 -9.42 -46.73
CA ARG A 352 21.31 -10.18 -47.66
C ARG A 352 20.92 -9.35 -48.87
N ALA A 353 20.45 -8.11 -48.67
CA ALA A 353 20.11 -7.21 -49.77
C ALA A 353 21.31 -6.95 -50.71
N GLU A 354 22.53 -6.85 -50.16
CA GLU A 354 23.75 -6.73 -50.95
C GLU A 354 24.08 -8.01 -51.73
N GLN A 355 23.92 -9.19 -51.13
CA GLN A 355 24.10 -10.48 -51.80
C GLN A 355 23.06 -10.69 -52.91
N GLU A 356 21.78 -10.45 -52.62
CA GLU A 356 20.66 -10.51 -53.57
C GLU A 356 20.86 -9.52 -54.74
N ALA A 357 21.31 -8.29 -54.46
CA ALA A 357 21.65 -7.32 -55.51
C ALA A 357 22.86 -7.76 -56.36
N ARG A 358 23.91 -8.33 -55.75
CA ARG A 358 25.07 -8.89 -56.47
C ARG A 358 24.68 -10.10 -57.32
N GLU A 359 23.76 -10.93 -56.87
CA GLU A 359 23.26 -12.09 -57.62
C GLU A 359 22.30 -11.68 -58.74
N ALA A 360 21.40 -10.73 -58.50
CA ALA A 360 20.57 -10.12 -59.54
C ALA A 360 21.42 -9.43 -60.63
N ALA A 361 22.48 -8.72 -60.25
CA ALA A 361 23.42 -8.13 -61.19
C ALA A 361 24.18 -9.20 -62.01
N LYS A 362 24.63 -10.30 -61.38
CA LYS A 362 25.24 -11.44 -62.08
C LYS A 362 24.25 -12.14 -63.01
N ALA A 363 22.98 -12.28 -62.62
CA ALA A 363 21.93 -12.86 -63.45
C ALA A 363 21.61 -11.97 -64.66
N ALA A 364 21.49 -10.65 -64.46
CA ALA A 364 21.27 -9.69 -65.54
C ALA A 364 22.48 -9.61 -66.51
N ALA A 365 23.71 -9.71 -66.00
CA ALA A 365 24.91 -9.79 -66.85
C ALA A 365 24.93 -11.09 -67.68
N LYS A 366 24.63 -12.24 -67.06
CA LYS A 366 24.50 -13.53 -67.78
C LYS A 366 23.38 -13.51 -68.83
N ALA A 367 22.25 -12.85 -68.54
CA ALA A 367 21.16 -12.70 -69.50
C ALA A 367 21.59 -11.92 -70.74
N LYS A 368 22.28 -10.78 -70.57
CA LYS A 368 22.81 -9.98 -71.69
C LYS A 368 23.83 -10.74 -72.55
N ILE A 369 24.76 -11.46 -71.91
CA ILE A 369 25.73 -12.31 -72.61
C ILE A 369 25.01 -13.43 -73.41
N ALA A 370 23.88 -13.96 -72.90
CA ALA A 370 23.06 -14.93 -73.61
C ALA A 370 22.21 -14.33 -74.75
N GLU A 371 22.02 -13.01 -74.80
CA GLU A 371 21.41 -12.30 -75.93
C GLU A 371 22.46 -12.03 -77.04
N GLU A 372 23.69 -11.65 -76.70
CA GLU A 372 24.77 -11.39 -77.66
C GLU A 372 25.23 -12.64 -78.44
N ILE A 373 25.05 -13.85 -77.89
CA ILE A 373 25.44 -15.12 -78.53
C ILE A 373 24.40 -15.57 -79.61
N LYS A 374 23.34 -14.80 -79.86
CA LYS A 374 22.13 -15.27 -80.59
C LYS A 374 21.99 -14.84 -82.06
N THR A 375 23.10 -14.58 -82.76
CA THR A 375 23.15 -14.37 -84.23
C THR A 375 23.99 -15.44 -84.95
N PRO A 376 23.48 -16.11 -86.02
CA PRO A 376 24.12 -17.29 -86.63
C PRO A 376 25.16 -17.00 -87.74
N PRO A 377 26.04 -17.98 -88.08
CA PRO A 377 27.19 -17.84 -89.01
C PRO A 377 26.88 -18.28 -90.46
N PRO A 378 27.82 -18.12 -91.43
CA PRO A 378 28.83 -19.17 -91.78
C PRO A 378 30.25 -18.58 -92.08
N THR A 379 31.34 -19.28 -92.44
CA THR A 379 31.56 -20.57 -93.14
C THR A 379 32.95 -21.20 -92.82
N THR A 380 33.10 -22.52 -92.97
CA THR A 380 34.33 -23.37 -92.88
C THR A 380 35.22 -23.31 -94.17
N PRO A 381 36.44 -23.93 -94.31
CA PRO A 381 36.92 -25.20 -93.69
C PRO A 381 38.43 -25.38 -93.27
N GLN A 382 38.68 -26.39 -92.42
CA GLN A 382 39.81 -27.40 -92.27
C GLN A 382 41.28 -27.13 -92.69
N PRO A 383 42.30 -27.93 -92.24
CA PRO A 383 42.37 -29.02 -91.23
C PRO A 383 43.26 -28.61 -90.00
N ASP A 384 43.86 -29.42 -89.09
CA ASP A 384 44.48 -30.77 -89.18
C ASP A 384 44.81 -31.43 -87.80
N ALA A 385 45.24 -32.71 -87.84
CA ALA A 385 45.92 -33.54 -86.80
C ALA A 385 45.15 -34.11 -85.56
N GLN A 386 45.39 -35.42 -85.31
CA GLN A 386 44.96 -36.31 -84.20
C GLN A 386 46.18 -36.64 -83.25
N PRO A 387 46.13 -37.52 -82.21
CA PRO A 387 45.10 -38.46 -81.73
C PRO A 387 44.82 -38.54 -80.19
N GLU A 388 43.95 -39.50 -79.83
CA GLU A 388 43.43 -39.97 -78.51
C GLU A 388 44.45 -40.91 -77.76
N PRO A 389 44.14 -41.75 -76.71
CA PRO A 389 42.83 -42.17 -76.13
C PRO A 389 42.69 -42.55 -74.61
N ALA A 390 41.42 -42.89 -74.26
CA ALA A 390 40.94 -43.88 -73.24
C ALA A 390 41.17 -43.64 -71.72
N GLU A 391 40.39 -44.17 -70.74
CA GLU A 391 39.03 -44.79 -70.60
C GLU A 391 38.68 -44.70 -69.07
N GLN A 392 37.47 -44.38 -68.57
CA GLN A 392 36.27 -45.21 -68.27
C GLN A 392 36.49 -46.48 -67.39
N PRO A 393 35.51 -47.00 -66.60
CA PRO A 393 34.10 -46.58 -66.33
C PRO A 393 33.69 -46.55 -64.81
N ALA A 394 32.38 -46.54 -64.51
CA ALA A 394 31.75 -46.72 -63.17
C ALA A 394 31.16 -48.17 -62.99
N PRO A 395 30.43 -48.56 -61.90
CA PRO A 395 29.03 -48.13 -61.63
C PRO A 395 28.58 -48.08 -60.12
N ALA A 396 27.27 -48.10 -59.88
CA ALA A 396 26.54 -47.77 -58.62
C ALA A 396 26.12 -48.96 -57.72
N GLU A 397 25.56 -48.68 -56.52
CA GLU A 397 24.30 -49.29 -55.99
C GLU A 397 23.74 -48.66 -54.68
N ALA A 398 22.54 -49.06 -54.27
CA ALA A 398 21.72 -48.73 -53.06
C ALA A 398 20.73 -49.92 -52.81
N PRO A 399 19.94 -50.11 -51.70
CA PRO A 399 19.17 -49.10 -50.91
C PRO A 399 18.90 -49.45 -49.39
N ALA A 400 17.90 -48.79 -48.77
CA ALA A 400 17.00 -49.26 -47.65
C ALA A 400 17.59 -49.52 -46.23
N ASP A 401 16.87 -49.60 -45.10
CA ASP A 401 15.55 -49.13 -44.53
C ASP A 401 15.51 -49.66 -43.05
N ASP A 402 14.71 -49.28 -42.02
CA ASP A 402 13.82 -48.16 -41.61
C ASP A 402 13.51 -48.36 -40.07
N THR A 403 12.58 -47.61 -39.43
CA THR A 403 11.96 -47.80 -38.06
C THR A 403 12.84 -47.57 -36.81
N GLU A 404 12.36 -47.24 -35.59
CA GLU A 404 11.09 -46.66 -35.06
C GLU A 404 11.36 -45.99 -33.66
N ALA A 405 10.37 -45.31 -33.07
CA ALA A 405 10.44 -44.42 -31.89
C ALA A 405 10.51 -45.09 -30.48
N ALA A 406 10.93 -44.33 -29.44
CA ALA A 406 10.11 -43.98 -28.25
C ALA A 406 10.86 -43.28 -27.07
N LYS A 407 10.11 -42.48 -26.29
CA LYS A 407 10.20 -42.02 -24.87
C LYS A 407 11.38 -42.55 -23.99
N ALA A 408 11.95 -41.81 -23.01
CA ALA A 408 11.32 -40.87 -22.05
C ALA A 408 12.33 -39.97 -21.27
N GLU A 409 11.81 -38.93 -20.58
CA GLU A 409 12.38 -38.27 -19.38
C GLU A 409 12.15 -39.14 -18.10
N PRO A 410 12.69 -38.85 -16.88
CA PRO A 410 13.21 -37.57 -16.35
C PRO A 410 14.45 -37.60 -15.41
N ALA A 411 14.83 -36.40 -14.91
CA ALA A 411 15.67 -36.11 -13.71
C ALA A 411 17.17 -36.51 -13.80
N GLU A 412 18.10 -35.99 -12.98
CA GLU A 412 18.04 -35.03 -11.87
C GLU A 412 19.35 -34.18 -11.79
N ALA A 413 19.41 -33.18 -10.90
CA ALA A 413 20.60 -32.39 -10.53
C ALA A 413 21.05 -32.79 -9.08
N PRO A 414 22.12 -32.26 -8.42
CA PRO A 414 22.86 -31.00 -8.69
C PRO A 414 24.37 -30.96 -8.30
N LYS A 415 24.96 -29.74 -8.31
CA LYS A 415 26.21 -29.29 -7.61
C LYS A 415 27.55 -29.89 -8.07
N GLU A 416 28.72 -29.30 -7.82
CA GLU A 416 29.22 -27.92 -7.60
C GLU A 416 30.75 -28.02 -7.71
N SER A 417 31.44 -27.13 -8.45
CA SER A 417 32.81 -26.70 -8.11
C SER A 417 33.21 -25.45 -8.88
N VAL A 418 33.97 -24.57 -8.22
CA VAL A 418 34.61 -23.38 -8.80
C VAL A 418 36.12 -23.57 -8.61
N LEU A 419 36.94 -22.79 -9.32
CA LEU A 419 38.42 -22.77 -9.25
C LEU A 419 39.15 -23.90 -9.99
N GLU A 420 39.13 -23.84 -11.34
CA GLU A 420 40.34 -24.12 -12.11
C GLU A 420 40.36 -23.26 -13.40
N ALA A 421 41.51 -23.21 -14.08
CA ALA A 421 41.73 -22.45 -15.33
C ALA A 421 41.56 -20.91 -15.26
N ALA A 422 41.90 -20.29 -14.14
CA ALA A 422 42.48 -18.94 -14.20
C ALA A 422 43.94 -19.06 -14.64
N GLY A 423 44.27 -18.70 -15.90
CA GLY A 423 45.67 -18.66 -16.35
C GLY A 423 45.93 -18.98 -17.82
N THR A 424 45.61 -18.06 -18.73
CA THR A 424 46.45 -17.71 -19.92
C THR A 424 45.84 -16.51 -20.68
N LEU A 425 46.64 -15.90 -21.56
CA LEU A 425 46.26 -14.83 -22.50
C LEU A 425 45.88 -13.45 -21.91
N LEU A 426 46.79 -12.89 -21.11
CA LEU A 426 47.05 -11.45 -21.18
C LEU A 426 48.04 -11.17 -22.32
N GLY A 427 47.68 -10.27 -23.24
CA GLY A 427 48.55 -9.85 -24.35
C GLY A 427 47.81 -9.08 -25.44
N GLU A 428 48.35 -7.94 -25.86
CA GLU A 428 47.99 -7.15 -27.06
C GLU A 428 46.51 -6.66 -27.20
N SER A 429 46.20 -5.46 -26.67
CA SER A 429 45.06 -4.63 -27.14
C SER A 429 45.01 -3.18 -26.58
N LEU A 430 46.14 -2.54 -26.25
CA LEU A 430 46.19 -1.19 -25.66
C LEU A 430 46.73 -0.10 -26.62
N ALA A 431 46.25 -0.09 -27.87
CA ALA A 431 46.54 0.98 -28.84
C ALA A 431 45.26 1.66 -29.41
N ASP A 432 44.17 0.91 -29.57
CA ASP A 432 43.02 1.30 -30.42
C ASP A 432 41.89 2.06 -29.65
N VAL A 433 42.08 2.31 -28.35
CA VAL A 433 41.08 2.94 -27.47
C VAL A 433 41.31 4.45 -27.31
N VAL A 434 42.51 4.96 -27.60
CA VAL A 434 42.86 6.37 -27.35
C VAL A 434 42.24 7.32 -28.38
N ASP A 435 42.28 6.97 -29.68
CA ASP A 435 41.73 7.81 -30.74
C ASP A 435 40.19 7.82 -30.78
N THR A 436 39.53 6.77 -30.28
CA THR A 436 38.05 6.74 -30.22
C THR A 436 37.47 7.65 -29.15
N VAL A 437 38.18 7.92 -28.05
CA VAL A 437 37.79 8.93 -27.06
C VAL A 437 38.03 10.34 -27.59
N LYS A 438 39.16 10.56 -28.28
CA LYS A 438 39.54 11.87 -28.83
C LYS A 438 38.54 12.40 -29.86
N ALA A 439 37.97 11.51 -30.68
CA ALA A 439 36.96 11.85 -31.70
C ALA A 439 35.56 12.19 -31.14
N VAL A 440 35.28 11.94 -29.85
CA VAL A 440 33.98 12.27 -29.22
C VAL A 440 34.02 13.65 -28.53
N ALA A 441 35.20 14.15 -28.19
CA ALA A 441 35.37 15.44 -27.52
C ALA A 441 35.17 16.67 -28.43
N GLU A 442 35.28 16.53 -29.76
CA GLU A 442 35.21 17.65 -30.71
C GLU A 442 33.77 18.05 -31.10
N VAL A 443 32.74 17.35 -30.59
CA VAL A 443 31.33 17.61 -30.90
C VAL A 443 30.48 17.72 -29.63
N VAL A 444 30.71 18.79 -28.85
CA VAL A 444 29.72 19.74 -28.28
C VAL A 444 30.40 20.67 -27.27
N SER A 445 30.71 21.88 -27.74
CA SER A 445 30.78 23.12 -26.94
C SER A 445 29.59 24.00 -27.37
N ASP A 446 29.06 24.98 -26.62
CA ASP A 446 29.66 25.82 -25.57
C ASP A 446 28.71 25.99 -24.36
N LYS A 447 28.56 25.02 -23.43
CA LYS A 447 27.75 25.29 -22.21
C LYS A 447 27.95 24.50 -20.91
N ILE A 448 28.92 23.58 -20.78
CA ILE A 448 29.14 22.86 -19.51
C ILE A 448 30.64 22.66 -19.22
N GLU A 449 31.40 23.74 -19.09
CA GLU A 449 32.79 23.67 -18.59
C GLU A 449 32.83 23.73 -17.06
N ALA A 450 32.23 24.77 -16.45
CA ALA A 450 32.33 25.03 -15.00
C ALA A 450 31.94 23.83 -14.11
N SER A 451 30.83 23.14 -14.41
CA SER A 451 30.37 22.00 -13.61
C SER A 451 31.18 20.71 -13.83
N VAL A 452 32.06 20.65 -14.83
CA VAL A 452 32.92 19.49 -15.10
C VAL A 452 34.25 19.60 -14.35
N GLU A 453 34.74 20.82 -14.11
CA GLU A 453 35.90 21.03 -13.21
C GLU A 453 35.52 20.78 -11.75
N GLU A 454 34.35 21.24 -11.32
CA GLU A 454 33.80 21.01 -9.98
C GLU A 454 33.63 19.50 -9.69
N LEU A 455 32.93 18.78 -10.59
CA LEU A 455 32.77 17.31 -10.48
C LEU A 455 34.08 16.52 -10.62
N LYS A 456 35.10 17.04 -11.31
CA LYS A 456 36.42 16.42 -11.34
C LYS A 456 37.10 16.54 -9.98
N LYS A 457 37.03 17.71 -9.36
CA LYS A 457 37.70 17.97 -8.09
C LYS A 457 37.13 17.11 -6.97
N ASP A 458 35.79 17.04 -6.85
CA ASP A 458 35.11 16.17 -5.89
C ASP A 458 35.49 14.68 -6.08
N LEU A 459 35.70 14.25 -7.34
CA LEU A 459 36.11 12.87 -7.67
C LEU A 459 37.60 12.60 -7.37
N GLU A 460 38.46 13.61 -7.48
CA GLU A 460 39.89 13.51 -7.18
C GLU A 460 40.12 13.50 -5.66
N GLU A 461 39.42 14.37 -4.92
CA GLU A 461 39.43 14.47 -3.45
C GLU A 461 38.89 13.18 -2.79
N THR A 462 37.78 12.62 -3.30
CA THR A 462 37.26 11.32 -2.82
C THR A 462 38.11 10.10 -3.23
N VAL A 463 38.92 10.19 -4.29
CA VAL A 463 39.89 9.15 -4.64
C VAL A 463 41.13 9.21 -3.75
N GLU A 464 41.53 10.39 -3.25
CA GLU A 464 42.58 10.48 -2.24
C GLU A 464 42.10 9.98 -0.86
N GLU A 465 40.89 10.33 -0.39
CA GLU A 465 40.33 9.76 0.86
C GLU A 465 40.29 8.22 0.86
N VAL A 466 39.78 7.61 -0.22
CA VAL A 466 39.69 6.14 -0.34
C VAL A 466 41.09 5.50 -0.38
N LYS A 467 42.10 6.22 -0.88
CA LYS A 467 43.46 5.73 -0.98
C LYS A 467 44.22 5.85 0.35
N GLU A 468 44.05 6.93 1.11
CA GLU A 468 44.56 7.02 2.48
C GLU A 468 43.90 5.95 3.38
N ALA A 469 42.58 5.73 3.25
CA ALA A 469 41.88 4.68 3.97
C ALA A 469 42.46 3.28 3.69
N LEU A 470 42.66 2.94 2.41
CA LEU A 470 43.27 1.65 2.02
C LEU A 470 44.72 1.50 2.50
N GLN A 471 45.50 2.58 2.56
CA GLN A 471 46.85 2.54 3.12
C GLN A 471 46.84 2.38 4.65
N SER A 472 45.81 2.88 5.35
CA SER A 472 45.65 2.66 6.79
C SER A 472 45.23 1.22 7.16
N GLU A 473 44.61 0.47 6.25
CA GLU A 473 44.31 -0.97 6.43
C GLU A 473 45.49 -1.90 6.08
N GLU A 474 46.62 -1.39 5.55
CA GLU A 474 47.85 -2.19 5.28
C GLU A 474 48.99 -1.98 6.31
N GLU A 475 48.81 -1.13 7.34
CA GLU A 475 49.81 -0.88 8.41
C GLU A 475 49.38 -1.28 9.86
N GLU A 476 48.25 -2.00 10.05
CA GLU A 476 47.91 -2.74 11.29
C GLU A 476 48.16 -4.26 11.19
#